data_AF-A0A0M9BKD8-F1
#
_entry.id   AF-A0A0M9BKD8-F1
#
_cell.length_a   1.000
_cell.length_b   1.000
_cell.length_c   1.000
_cell.angle_alpha   90.00
_cell.angle_beta   90.00
_cell.angle_gamma   90.00
#
_symmetry.space_group_name_H-M   'P 1'
#
loop_
_entity.id
_entity.type
_entity.pdbx_description
1 polymer ?
#
loop_
_entity_poly.entity_id
_entity_poly.type
_entity_poly.pdbx_seq_one_letter_code
_entity_poly.pdbx_strand_id
1 'polypeptide(L)'
;KGPPPIVTMCGMVRSGQVLHHEGNLLFLGDINPGGTVTCTGDIYVLGSLRGMAHAGIGGDEDSIIAASVFAPTQLRIADIISRPPDEWESRETGMEFAYLQDNQMQIDKMSNIVRLRRDFNVFKGV
;
A
#
# COMPACT_ATOMS: atom_id res chain seq x y z
N LYS A 1 -10.99 2.13 -20.92
CA LYS A 1 -11.31 1.18 -19.83
C LYS A 1 -11.02 1.94 -18.53
N GLY A 2 -11.96 1.99 -17.59
CA GLY A 2 -11.70 2.62 -16.29
C GLY A 2 -10.66 1.82 -15.50
N PRO A 3 -10.15 2.36 -14.38
CA PRO A 3 -9.30 1.59 -13.48
C PRO A 3 -10.02 0.30 -13.03
N PRO A 4 -9.28 -0.78 -12.73
CA PRO A 4 -9.88 -2.03 -12.26
C PRO A 4 -10.72 -1.76 -11.00
N PRO A 5 -11.86 -2.47 -10.83
CA PRO A 5 -12.67 -2.32 -9.62
C PRO A 5 -11.86 -2.67 -8.37
N ILE A 6 -12.12 -1.93 -7.28
CA ILE A 6 -11.51 -2.20 -5.97
C ILE A 6 -12.40 -3.19 -5.23
N VAL A 7 -11.82 -4.29 -4.76
CA VAL A 7 -12.50 -5.27 -3.89
C VAL A 7 -12.26 -4.91 -2.44
N THR A 8 -13.32 -4.92 -1.64
CA THR A 8 -13.24 -4.64 -0.20
C THR A 8 -13.20 -5.95 0.60
N MET A 9 -12.22 -6.08 1.49
CA MET A 9 -12.16 -7.14 2.49
C MET A 9 -11.91 -6.52 3.88
N CYS A 10 -12.23 -7.24 4.96
CA CYS A 10 -12.01 -6.75 6.31
C CYS A 10 -11.41 -7.82 7.23
N GLY A 11 -10.73 -7.38 8.28
CA GLY A 11 -10.23 -8.27 9.33
C GLY A 11 -8.84 -7.91 9.81
N MET A 12 -8.12 -8.94 10.26
CA MET A 12 -6.76 -8.79 10.76
C MET A 12 -5.88 -9.88 10.16
N VAL A 13 -4.81 -9.48 9.49
CA VAL A 13 -3.78 -10.40 9.01
C VAL A 13 -2.73 -10.55 10.11
N ARG A 14 -2.68 -11.72 10.73
CA ARG A 14 -1.78 -12.04 11.84
C ARG A 14 -0.48 -12.67 11.34
N SER A 15 0.49 -12.81 12.25
CA SER A 15 1.76 -13.48 11.96
C SER A 15 1.56 -14.85 11.32
N GLY A 16 2.27 -15.10 10.21
CA GLY A 16 2.18 -16.33 9.42
C GLY A 16 0.99 -16.39 8.46
N GLN A 17 0.05 -15.44 8.51
CA GLN A 17 -1.07 -15.39 7.59
C GLN A 17 -0.70 -14.64 6.31
N VAL A 18 -1.20 -15.15 5.19
CA VAL A 18 -1.05 -14.55 3.87
C VAL A 18 -2.43 -14.32 3.29
N LEU A 19 -2.74 -13.07 2.96
CA LEU A 19 -3.89 -12.69 2.14
C LEU A 19 -3.42 -12.45 0.70
N HIS A 20 -4.00 -13.17 -0.24
CA HIS A 20 -3.75 -13.00 -1.66
C HIS A 20 -5.01 -12.52 -2.39
N HIS A 21 -4.86 -11.56 -3.29
CA HIS A 21 -5.97 -11.01 -4.08
C HIS A 21 -5.52 -10.66 -5.50
N GLU A 22 -6.33 -11.02 -6.49
CA GLU A 22 -6.14 -10.57 -7.88
C GLU A 22 -6.92 -9.29 -8.13
N GLY A 23 -6.20 -8.20 -8.40
CA GLY A 23 -6.76 -6.86 -8.62
C GLY A 23 -6.39 -5.88 -7.51
N ASN A 24 -7.20 -4.82 -7.39
CA ASN A 24 -7.03 -3.75 -6.41
C ASN A 24 -7.77 -4.10 -5.12
N LEU A 25 -7.10 -3.99 -3.97
CA LEU A 25 -7.66 -4.35 -2.66
C LEU A 25 -7.84 -3.13 -1.76
N LEU A 26 -9.04 -2.94 -1.21
CA LEU A 26 -9.28 -2.15 -0.01
C LEU A 26 -9.42 -3.10 1.18
N PHE A 27 -8.44 -3.08 2.08
CA PHE A 27 -8.45 -3.84 3.31
C PHE A 27 -8.87 -2.97 4.50
N LEU A 28 -10.02 -3.28 5.08
CA LEU A 28 -10.55 -2.64 6.28
C LEU A 28 -10.03 -3.38 7.51
N GLY A 29 -8.87 -2.95 8.02
CA GLY A 29 -8.27 -3.49 9.24
C GLY A 29 -6.75 -3.51 9.21
N ASP A 30 -6.15 -4.34 10.06
CA ASP A 30 -4.72 -4.31 10.34
C ASP A 30 -3.96 -5.48 9.72
N ILE A 31 -2.76 -5.19 9.23
CA ILE A 31 -1.75 -6.17 8.81
C ILE A 31 -0.65 -6.11 9.86
N ASN A 32 -0.63 -7.08 10.77
CA ASN A 32 0.30 -7.09 11.89
C ASN A 32 1.69 -7.65 11.48
N PRO A 33 2.73 -7.45 12.31
CA PRO A 33 4.04 -8.02 12.04
C PRO A 33 3.98 -9.53 11.76
N GLY A 34 4.71 -9.97 10.73
CA GLY A 34 4.68 -11.35 10.23
C GLY A 34 3.45 -11.71 9.38
N GLY A 35 2.45 -10.82 9.29
CA GLY A 35 1.33 -10.94 8.35
C GLY A 35 1.69 -10.38 6.98
N THR A 36 1.11 -10.95 5.93
CA THR A 36 1.39 -10.59 4.54
C THR A 36 0.11 -10.33 3.75
N VAL A 37 0.10 -9.23 2.98
CA VAL A 37 -0.91 -8.97 1.95
C VAL A 37 -0.23 -8.88 0.58
N THR A 38 -0.80 -9.57 -0.41
CA THR A 38 -0.29 -9.66 -1.77
C THR A 38 -1.40 -9.35 -2.78
N CYS A 39 -1.14 -8.44 -3.72
CA CYS A 39 -2.07 -8.06 -4.77
C CYS A 39 -1.39 -7.91 -6.13
N THR A 40 -2.14 -8.19 -7.20
CA THR A 40 -1.66 -7.90 -8.57
C THR A 40 -1.85 -6.44 -8.97
N GLY A 41 -2.67 -5.67 -8.25
CA GLY A 41 -2.82 -4.22 -8.38
C GLY A 41 -2.52 -3.50 -7.06
N ASP A 42 -3.24 -2.41 -6.82
CA ASP A 42 -3.08 -1.55 -5.65
C ASP A 42 -3.48 -2.23 -4.34
N ILE A 43 -2.87 -1.77 -3.24
CA ILE A 43 -3.27 -2.11 -1.87
C ILE A 43 -3.61 -0.84 -1.10
N TYR A 44 -4.82 -0.75 -0.58
CA TYR A 44 -5.27 0.30 0.34
C TYR A 44 -5.62 -0.32 1.68
N VAL A 45 -4.94 0.08 2.75
CA VAL A 45 -5.15 -0.43 4.11
C VAL A 45 -5.80 0.66 4.94
N LEU A 46 -7.11 0.56 5.14
CA LEU A 46 -7.82 1.43 6.09
C LEU A 46 -7.59 0.90 7.53
N GLY A 47 -6.36 1.05 8.00
CA GLY A 47 -5.88 0.53 9.26
C GLY A 47 -4.35 0.57 9.32
N SER A 48 -3.75 -0.31 10.11
CA SER A 48 -2.31 -0.34 10.33
C SER A 48 -1.63 -1.35 9.42
N LEU A 49 -0.68 -0.89 8.62
CA LEU A 49 0.27 -1.75 7.92
C LEU A 49 1.55 -1.85 8.75
N ARG A 50 1.70 -2.94 9.51
CA ARG A 50 2.89 -3.30 10.30
C ARG A 50 3.59 -4.57 9.79
N GLY A 51 2.91 -5.36 8.98
CA GLY A 51 3.45 -6.54 8.29
C GLY A 51 4.08 -6.18 6.95
N MET A 52 4.00 -7.12 6.01
CA MET A 52 4.48 -6.96 4.64
C MET A 52 3.32 -6.75 3.67
N ALA A 53 3.51 -5.83 2.72
CA ALA A 53 2.60 -5.63 1.59
C ALA A 53 3.36 -5.74 0.27
N HIS A 54 2.80 -6.49 -0.69
CA HIS A 54 3.31 -6.66 -2.05
C HIS A 54 2.23 -6.34 -3.07
N ALA A 55 2.30 -5.15 -3.67
CA ALA A 55 1.42 -4.72 -4.75
C ALA A 55 2.05 -4.96 -6.13
N GLY A 56 1.23 -4.99 -7.18
CA GLY A 56 1.73 -5.11 -8.54
C GLY A 56 2.50 -6.39 -8.86
N ILE A 57 2.18 -7.52 -8.20
CA ILE A 57 2.93 -8.80 -8.32
C ILE A 57 3.08 -9.29 -9.77
N GLY A 58 2.17 -8.89 -10.66
CA GLY A 58 2.25 -9.17 -12.10
C GLY A 58 3.29 -8.34 -12.86
N GLY A 59 4.15 -7.58 -12.18
CA GLY A 59 5.09 -6.63 -12.78
C GLY A 59 4.51 -5.23 -13.01
N ASP A 60 3.43 -4.89 -12.32
CA ASP A 60 2.83 -3.55 -12.40
C ASP A 60 3.59 -2.58 -11.49
N GLU A 61 4.49 -1.79 -12.09
CA GLU A 61 5.28 -0.78 -11.40
C GLU A 61 4.47 0.48 -11.03
N ASP A 62 3.29 0.67 -11.62
CA ASP A 62 2.41 1.82 -11.35
C ASP A 62 1.50 1.60 -10.12
N SER A 63 1.47 0.38 -9.59
CA SER A 63 0.72 0.02 -8.39
C SER A 63 1.21 0.77 -7.14
N ILE A 64 0.29 1.06 -6.22
CA ILE A 64 0.61 1.72 -4.94
C ILE A 64 0.25 0.87 -3.72
N ILE A 65 0.89 1.18 -2.59
CA ILE A 65 0.52 0.66 -1.27
C ILE A 65 0.22 1.85 -0.36
N ALA A 66 -1.01 1.97 0.12
CA ALA A 66 -1.45 3.03 1.02
C ALA A 66 -1.90 2.47 2.37
N ALA A 67 -1.66 3.19 3.47
CA ALA A 67 -2.19 2.82 4.78
C ALA A 67 -2.52 4.02 5.67
N SER A 68 -3.49 3.86 6.58
CA SER A 68 -3.82 4.86 7.61
C SER A 68 -2.70 5.03 8.64
N VAL A 69 -2.08 3.92 9.04
CA VAL A 69 -0.86 3.88 9.86
C VAL A 69 0.17 3.09 9.09
N PHE A 70 1.19 3.79 8.60
CA PHE A 70 2.20 3.25 7.69
C PHE A 70 3.49 2.92 8.44
N ALA A 71 3.64 1.67 8.89
CA ALA A 71 4.83 1.18 9.58
C ALA A 71 5.21 -0.24 9.11
N PRO A 72 5.28 -0.50 7.79
CA PRO A 72 5.50 -1.84 7.25
C PRO A 72 6.84 -2.42 7.71
N THR A 73 6.95 -3.72 7.86
CA THR A 73 8.26 -4.39 8.01
C THR A 73 8.95 -4.57 6.66
N GLN A 74 8.17 -4.61 5.57
CA GLN A 74 8.67 -4.68 4.20
C GLN A 74 7.58 -4.20 3.23
N LEU A 75 8.01 -3.52 2.17
CA LEU A 75 7.18 -3.16 1.03
C LEU A 75 7.73 -3.81 -0.24
N ARG A 76 6.82 -4.15 -1.15
CA ARG A 76 7.17 -4.57 -2.50
C ARG A 76 6.18 -3.98 -3.50
N ILE A 77 6.68 -3.40 -4.58
CA ILE A 77 5.89 -2.99 -5.74
C ILE A 77 6.59 -3.59 -6.96
N ALA A 78 5.87 -4.39 -7.75
CA ALA A 78 6.48 -5.23 -8.76
C ALA A 78 7.67 -6.03 -8.17
N ASP A 79 8.85 -5.93 -8.79
CA ASP A 79 10.07 -6.62 -8.33
C ASP A 79 10.91 -5.80 -7.32
N ILE A 80 10.53 -4.55 -7.06
CA ILE A 80 11.27 -3.66 -6.17
C ILE A 80 10.90 -3.93 -4.72
N ILE A 81 11.92 -4.11 -3.88
CA ILE A 81 11.80 -4.39 -2.45
C ILE A 81 12.35 -3.21 -1.67
N SER A 82 11.57 -2.71 -0.72
CA SER A 82 12.04 -1.75 0.27
C SER A 82 11.85 -2.30 1.67
N ARG A 83 12.88 -2.17 2.49
CA ARG A 83 12.81 -2.43 3.92
C ARG A 83 13.06 -1.10 4.63
N PRO A 84 12.17 -0.69 5.55
CA PRO A 84 12.45 0.42 6.45
C PRO A 84 13.86 0.32 7.02
N PRO A 85 14.68 1.39 6.98
CA PRO A 85 15.81 1.48 7.89
C PRO A 85 15.29 1.59 9.34
N ASP A 86 16.12 1.23 10.32
CA ASP A 86 15.80 1.32 11.75
C ASP A 86 15.31 2.73 12.16
N GLU A 87 15.76 3.77 11.43
CA GLU A 87 15.38 5.17 11.62
C GLU A 87 13.90 5.47 11.32
N TRP A 88 13.17 4.61 10.58
CA TRP A 88 11.72 4.75 10.38
C TRP A 88 10.92 4.53 11.67
N GLU A 89 11.50 3.95 12.73
CA GLU A 89 10.85 3.87 14.05
C GLU A 89 10.60 5.26 14.67
N SER A 90 11.37 6.28 14.27
CA SER A 90 11.21 7.67 14.72
C SER A 90 10.29 8.53 13.84
N ARG A 91 9.79 7.99 12.72
CA ARG A 91 8.86 8.72 11.86
C ARG A 91 7.52 8.86 12.56
N GLU A 92 6.94 10.06 12.52
CA GLU A 92 5.54 10.24 12.89
C GLU A 92 4.69 9.33 11.98
N THR A 93 4.08 8.29 12.55
CA THR A 93 3.21 7.40 11.79
C THR A 93 1.97 8.18 11.36
N GLY A 94 1.80 8.33 10.04
CA GLY A 94 0.67 9.02 9.44
C GLY A 94 0.06 8.22 8.29
N MET A 95 -0.97 8.80 7.69
CA MET A 95 -1.56 8.26 6.48
C MET A 95 -0.63 8.55 5.30
N GLU A 96 -0.01 7.51 4.79
CA GLU A 96 1.04 7.58 3.76
C GLU A 96 0.79 6.52 2.69
N PHE A 97 1.52 6.66 1.59
CA PHE A 97 1.55 5.66 0.55
C PHE A 97 2.95 5.53 -0.05
N ALA A 98 3.27 4.31 -0.48
CA ALA A 98 4.46 3.98 -1.25
C ALA A 98 4.13 3.83 -2.73
N TYR A 99 5.09 4.22 -3.56
CA TYR A 99 5.05 4.15 -5.02
C TYR A 99 6.46 4.01 -5.58
N LEU A 100 6.58 3.71 -6.87
CA LEU A 100 7.86 3.71 -7.56
C LEU A 100 8.07 5.02 -8.32
N GLN A 101 9.28 5.57 -8.21
CA GLN A 101 9.76 6.65 -9.05
C GLN A 101 11.21 6.35 -9.41
N ASP A 102 11.54 6.41 -10.69
CA ASP A 102 12.89 6.09 -11.21
C ASP A 102 13.41 4.73 -10.69
N ASN A 103 12.50 3.74 -10.63
CA ASN A 103 12.74 2.39 -10.13
C ASN A 103 13.18 2.32 -8.65
N GLN A 104 12.86 3.35 -7.87
CA GLN A 104 13.13 3.41 -6.43
C GLN A 104 11.82 3.55 -5.66
N MET A 105 11.76 2.89 -4.50
CA MET A 105 10.64 3.06 -3.60
C MET A 105 10.65 4.46 -2.98
N GLN A 106 9.58 5.21 -3.21
CA GLN A 106 9.32 6.49 -2.56
C GLN A 106 8.13 6.36 -1.62
N ILE A 107 8.09 7.19 -0.58
CA ILE A 107 6.96 7.31 0.34
C ILE A 107 6.58 8.77 0.46
N ASP A 108 5.27 9.06 0.41
CA ASP A 108 4.76 10.41 0.58
C ASP A 108 3.48 10.40 1.44
N LYS A 109 3.11 11.57 1.96
CA LYS A 109 1.87 11.80 2.70
C LYS A 109 0.68 11.63 1.78
N MET A 110 -0.41 11.05 2.30
CA MET A 110 -1.64 10.82 1.53
C MET A 110 -2.21 12.09 0.87
N SER A 111 -2.01 13.27 1.47
CA SER A 111 -2.41 14.56 0.88
C SER A 111 -1.80 14.83 -0.51
N ASN A 112 -0.70 14.17 -0.85
CA ASN A 112 0.01 14.34 -2.12
C ASN A 112 -0.36 13.28 -3.17
N ILE A 113 -1.23 12.31 -2.86
CA ILE A 113 -1.54 11.18 -3.75
C ILE A 113 -2.05 11.59 -5.13
N VAL A 114 -2.76 12.72 -5.20
CA VAL A 114 -3.29 13.30 -6.44
C VAL A 114 -2.21 13.67 -7.47
N ARG A 115 -0.94 13.80 -7.04
CA ARG A 115 0.19 14.08 -7.93
C ARG A 115 0.59 12.85 -8.76
N LEU A 116 0.40 11.66 -8.20
CA LEU A 116 0.75 10.37 -8.81
C LEU A 116 -0.46 9.69 -9.44
N ARG A 117 -1.55 9.57 -8.68
CA ARG A 117 -2.81 8.96 -9.15
C ARG A 117 -3.70 9.99 -9.81
N ARG A 118 -3.32 10.37 -11.02
CA ARG A 118 -4.08 11.32 -11.87
C ARG A 118 -5.42 10.76 -12.36
N ASP A 119 -5.61 9.44 -12.25
CA ASP A 119 -6.86 8.74 -12.49
C ASP A 119 -7.89 8.91 -11.35
N PHE A 120 -7.50 9.49 -10.22
CA PHE A 120 -8.43 9.82 -9.15
C PHE A 120 -9.21 11.11 -9.44
N ASN A 121 -10.53 11.03 -9.24
CA ASN A 121 -11.38 12.20 -9.29
C ASN A 121 -11.14 13.08 -8.05
N VAL A 122 -10.48 14.21 -8.25
CA VAL A 122 -10.25 15.18 -7.18
C VAL A 122 -11.54 15.93 -6.89
N PHE A 123 -12.05 15.82 -5.66
CA PHE A 123 -13.15 16.67 -5.21
C PHE A 123 -12.70 18.13 -5.23
N LYS A 124 -13.37 18.95 -6.04
CA LYS A 124 -13.21 20.40 -6.04
C LYS A 124 -14.34 20.97 -5.19
N GLY A 125 -14.01 21.49 -4.01
CA GLY A 125 -14.97 22.19 -3.17
C GLY A 125 -15.61 23.36 -3.93
N VAL A 126 -16.80 23.76 -3.47
CA VAL A 126 -17.52 24.97 -3.95
C VAL A 126 -17.04 26.17 -3.15
#